data_AF-A0A1M7NLD6-F1
#
_entry.id   AF-A0A1M7NLD6-F1
#
_cell.length_a   1.000
_cell.length_b   1.000
_cell.length_c   1.000
_cell.angle_alpha   90.00
_cell.angle_beta   90.00
_cell.angle_gamma   90.00
#
_symmetry.space_group_name_H-M   'P 1'
#
loop_
_entity.id
_entity.type
_entity.pdbx_description
1 polymer ?
#
loop_
_entity_poly.entity_id
_entity_poly.type
_entity_poly.pdbx_seq_one_letter_code
_entity_poly.pdbx_strand_id
1 'polypeptide(L)'
;MILIEKALKYCNDVVNGEEITTDEVKKQCEIFLNDYNINQYDDNFEFCFSKKKLKVINDLLKLLNYATGFVAGKNVLDGLVGFQALFLCALFGWRYKNDLNKFRYRDIVLFIPRKNAKTFIVAVIFILLMLTEQKYSEFYSICIDRDLARELRKAMAQIIEASPVIAKHFFVSESDIGKIKCKLTNSFYLPRTSKANKNNSIRPACVCCDEVGAFTTNDNIQAMRKGQLSVKNPIMAKTTTAYAESDSVMLEELEYDRAVLDGTISNPRIFSLIYYCTREEAWTEEGLYKANPLRIEENYQEIRNDRETAKIKTSEQEELFTKNFNIFLETNEMNKYINIDYWKKCRVDKVDFDGEEVIVGIDLSVTTDLTAVGIMYKKNNKIYCNSHGFLPRESLKTRREDIDYVAYERLDYCDIHDGMTVDYEKVEEYVRSIEKVHNCKIKAIVTDPMNAKEMMGRLGNDYDVVLLKQTYTNLSPATKEFRKKIYDGLVLYKKNELLDWNMRNATTSKGKADDEMLNKENKNKQRIDMVVVLIFCYTELIDDGNNYSAIDILDSMDW
;
A
#
# COMPACT_ATOMS: atom_id res chain seq x y z
N MET A 1 34.48 19.32 -13.07
CA MET A 1 33.18 19.28 -13.80
C MET A 1 32.11 19.12 -12.75
N ILE A 2 31.30 20.17 -12.52
CA ILE A 2 30.46 20.30 -11.33
C ILE A 2 29.54 19.10 -11.13
N LEU A 3 28.92 18.57 -12.20
CA LEU A 3 27.95 17.47 -12.08
C LEU A 3 28.57 16.20 -11.46
N ILE A 4 29.74 15.78 -11.93
CA ILE A 4 30.40 14.57 -11.41
C ILE A 4 31.02 14.82 -10.03
N GLU A 5 31.54 16.01 -9.78
CA GLU A 5 32.10 16.40 -8.46
C GLU A 5 31.01 16.33 -7.39
N LYS A 6 29.82 16.88 -7.66
CA LYS A 6 28.67 16.79 -6.76
C LYS A 6 28.21 15.34 -6.54
N ALA A 7 28.16 14.54 -7.61
CA ALA A 7 27.76 13.13 -7.51
C ALA A 7 28.75 12.30 -6.68
N LEU A 8 30.05 12.42 -6.94
CA LEU A 8 31.08 11.70 -6.19
C LEU A 8 31.15 12.17 -4.74
N LYS A 9 31.03 13.48 -4.49
CA LYS A 9 30.94 14.02 -3.13
C LYS A 9 29.77 13.37 -2.38
N TYR A 10 28.57 13.41 -2.96
CA TYR A 10 27.39 12.80 -2.35
C TYR A 10 27.58 11.31 -2.04
N CYS A 11 28.12 10.53 -2.97
CA CYS A 11 28.40 9.11 -2.69
C CYS A 11 29.39 8.92 -1.53
N ASN A 12 30.47 9.71 -1.47
CA ASN A 12 31.44 9.62 -0.37
C ASN A 12 30.82 10.05 0.96
N ASP A 13 30.08 11.16 0.99
CA ASP A 13 29.39 11.65 2.17
C ASP A 13 28.41 10.58 2.70
N VAL A 14 27.67 9.89 1.82
CA VAL A 14 26.77 8.77 2.18
C VAL A 14 27.54 7.57 2.74
N VAL A 15 28.60 7.11 2.07
CA VAL A 15 29.36 5.93 2.48
C VAL A 15 30.07 6.15 3.82
N ASN A 16 30.57 7.37 4.04
CA ASN A 16 31.24 7.77 5.28
C ASN A 16 30.26 8.08 6.43
N GLY A 17 28.94 8.11 6.17
CA GLY A 17 27.93 8.43 7.17
C GLY A 17 27.80 9.92 7.50
N GLU A 18 28.34 10.80 6.65
CA GLU A 18 28.16 12.26 6.75
C GLU A 18 26.78 12.70 6.23
N GLU A 19 26.21 11.94 5.30
CA GLU A 19 24.86 12.16 4.76
C GLU A 19 23.87 11.12 5.29
N ILE A 20 22.86 11.58 6.05
CA ILE A 20 21.81 10.70 6.63
C ILE A 20 20.88 10.22 5.51
N THR A 21 20.83 8.90 5.28
CA THR A 21 19.99 8.29 4.25
C THR A 21 19.69 6.82 4.56
N THR A 22 18.97 6.15 3.66
CA THR A 22 18.59 4.74 3.77
C THR A 22 19.74 3.82 3.39
N ASP A 23 19.70 2.57 3.88
CA ASP A 23 20.70 1.56 3.56
C ASP A 23 20.73 1.24 2.06
N GLU A 24 19.57 1.27 1.39
CA GLU A 24 19.46 1.08 -0.06
C GLU A 24 20.22 2.17 -0.84
N VAL A 25 20.11 3.44 -0.43
CA VAL A 25 20.84 4.54 -1.07
C VAL A 25 22.34 4.41 -0.81
N LYS A 26 22.73 3.98 0.40
CA LYS A 26 24.13 3.68 0.73
C LYS A 26 24.70 2.59 -0.18
N LYS A 27 24.01 1.45 -0.31
CA LYS A 27 24.38 0.36 -1.23
C LYS A 27 24.50 0.86 -2.67
N GLN A 28 23.55 1.67 -3.15
CA GLN A 28 23.62 2.23 -4.50
C GLN A 28 24.84 3.14 -4.70
N CYS A 29 25.22 3.94 -3.68
CA CYS A 29 26.41 4.79 -3.70
C CYS A 29 27.70 3.96 -3.69
N GLU A 30 27.77 2.90 -2.89
CA GLU A 30 28.89 1.95 -2.88
C GLU A 30 29.06 1.28 -4.24
N ILE A 31 27.98 0.77 -4.84
CA ILE A 31 27.99 0.22 -6.20
C ILE A 31 28.51 1.25 -7.20
N PHE A 32 28.02 2.49 -7.13
CA PHE A 32 28.45 3.55 -8.05
C PHE A 32 29.95 3.86 -7.90
N LEU A 33 30.46 3.97 -6.67
CA LEU A 33 31.88 4.22 -6.39
C LEU A 33 32.76 3.05 -6.79
N ASN A 34 32.35 1.81 -6.50
CA ASN A 34 33.08 0.61 -6.90
C ASN A 34 33.15 0.49 -8.42
N ASP A 35 32.04 0.72 -9.11
CA ASP A 35 32.04 0.73 -10.56
C ASP A 35 32.95 1.83 -11.11
N TYR A 36 32.88 3.03 -10.53
CA TYR A 36 33.64 4.19 -10.97
C TYR A 36 35.14 4.09 -10.68
N ASN A 37 35.55 3.53 -9.55
CA ASN A 37 36.96 3.49 -9.16
C ASN A 37 37.65 2.19 -9.57
N ILE A 38 36.90 1.09 -9.70
CA ILE A 38 37.44 -0.26 -9.82
C ILE A 38 36.88 -0.96 -11.06
N ASN A 39 35.59 -1.29 -11.09
CA ASN A 39 35.07 -2.26 -12.06
C ASN A 39 35.18 -1.78 -13.52
N GLN A 40 35.05 -0.47 -13.78
CA GLN A 40 35.18 0.03 -15.15
C GLN A 40 36.56 -0.25 -15.81
N TYR A 41 37.58 -0.53 -15.01
CA TYR A 41 38.93 -0.87 -15.48
C TYR A 41 39.16 -2.39 -15.64
N ASP A 42 38.21 -3.23 -15.24
CA ASP A 42 38.23 -4.68 -15.50
C ASP A 42 37.74 -4.98 -16.92
N ASP A 43 38.50 -5.76 -17.69
CA ASP A 43 38.16 -6.16 -19.06
C ASP A 43 36.83 -6.92 -19.17
N ASN A 44 36.43 -7.66 -18.13
CA ASN A 44 35.17 -8.41 -18.10
C ASN A 44 33.95 -7.54 -17.78
N PHE A 45 34.17 -6.32 -17.28
CA PHE A 45 33.08 -5.40 -16.98
C PHE A 45 32.63 -4.65 -18.24
N GLU A 46 31.37 -4.83 -18.65
CA GLU A 46 30.86 -4.33 -19.92
C GLU A 46 30.71 -2.81 -20.02
N PHE A 47 30.78 -2.09 -18.89
CA PHE A 47 30.42 -0.67 -18.80
C PHE A 47 31.62 0.22 -18.50
N CYS A 48 31.54 1.48 -18.92
CA CYS A 48 32.53 2.49 -18.59
C CYS A 48 31.86 3.84 -18.32
N PHE A 49 32.55 4.69 -17.58
CA PHE A 49 32.07 6.02 -17.28
C PHE A 49 32.60 7.04 -18.28
N SER A 50 31.72 7.57 -19.14
CA SER A 50 32.12 8.52 -20.17
C SER A 50 32.09 9.97 -19.68
N LYS A 51 33.22 10.46 -19.15
CA LYS A 51 33.40 11.89 -18.80
C LYS A 51 33.11 12.82 -19.99
N LYS A 52 33.42 12.39 -21.22
CA LYS A 52 33.14 13.16 -22.45
C LYS A 52 31.64 13.33 -22.70
N LYS A 53 30.84 12.25 -22.58
CA LYS A 53 29.39 12.32 -22.74
C LYS A 53 28.75 13.13 -21.61
N LEU A 54 29.22 12.93 -20.38
CA LEU A 54 28.72 13.67 -19.24
C LEU A 54 29.02 15.17 -19.32
N LYS A 55 30.15 15.57 -19.91
CA LYS A 55 30.48 16.99 -20.14
C LYS A 55 29.42 17.72 -20.95
N VAL A 56 28.87 17.07 -21.98
CA VAL A 56 27.76 17.64 -22.77
C VAL A 56 26.55 17.92 -21.87
N ILE A 57 26.20 16.98 -20.99
CA ILE A 57 25.08 17.13 -20.06
C ILE A 57 25.36 18.20 -19.02
N ASN A 58 26.55 18.22 -18.44
CA ASN A 58 26.99 19.26 -17.52
C ASN A 58 26.84 20.65 -18.15
N ASP A 59 27.27 20.83 -19.39
CA ASP A 59 27.20 22.12 -20.06
C ASP A 59 25.77 22.48 -20.49
N LEU A 60 24.93 21.50 -20.87
CA LEU A 60 23.50 21.73 -21.11
C LEU A 60 22.75 22.15 -19.84
N LEU A 61 23.07 21.56 -18.68
CA LEU A 61 22.47 21.94 -17.39
C LEU A 61 22.78 23.39 -16.99
N LYS A 62 23.89 23.98 -17.45
CA LYS A 62 24.18 25.40 -17.26
C LYS A 62 23.27 26.31 -18.08
N LEU A 63 22.71 25.80 -19.18
CA LEU A 63 21.82 26.55 -20.07
C LEU A 63 20.36 26.42 -19.66
N LEU A 64 20.04 25.49 -18.77
CA LEU A 64 18.73 25.35 -18.17
C LEU A 64 18.66 26.19 -16.91
N ASN A 65 17.53 26.86 -16.69
CA ASN A 65 17.26 27.63 -15.47
C ASN A 65 16.06 27.04 -14.71
N TYR A 66 16.08 27.22 -13.39
CA TYR A 66 14.89 26.99 -12.57
C TYR A 66 13.80 27.98 -12.93
N ALA A 67 12.58 27.50 -13.15
CA ALA A 67 11.45 28.35 -13.50
C ALA A 67 10.72 28.93 -12.27
N THR A 68 10.77 28.23 -11.14
CA THR A 68 10.01 28.54 -9.93
C THR A 68 10.82 28.22 -8.67
N GLY A 69 10.28 28.58 -7.50
CA GLY A 69 10.90 28.33 -6.19
C GLY A 69 11.97 29.36 -5.79
N PHE A 70 12.63 29.13 -4.65
CA PHE A 70 13.64 30.04 -4.07
C PHE A 70 14.88 30.28 -4.96
N VAL A 71 15.03 29.50 -6.03
CA VAL A 71 16.16 29.54 -6.95
C VAL A 71 15.76 29.93 -8.38
N ALA A 72 14.54 30.45 -8.58
CA ALA A 72 14.05 30.86 -9.90
C ALA A 72 15.07 31.76 -10.64
N GLY A 73 15.27 31.48 -11.93
CA GLY A 73 16.23 32.17 -12.80
C GLY A 73 17.69 31.74 -12.65
N LYS A 74 18.06 30.99 -11.60
CA LYS A 74 19.42 30.41 -11.47
C LYS A 74 19.58 29.21 -12.40
N ASN A 75 20.81 28.96 -12.83
CA ASN A 75 21.08 27.78 -13.66
C ASN A 75 20.88 26.49 -12.87
N VAL A 76 20.45 25.43 -13.55
CA VAL A 76 20.12 24.14 -12.93
C VAL A 76 21.36 23.49 -12.32
N LEU A 77 22.50 23.52 -13.01
CA LEU A 77 23.73 22.85 -12.56
C LEU A 77 24.17 23.27 -11.15
N ASP A 78 24.12 24.57 -10.86
CA ASP A 78 24.56 25.13 -9.58
C ASP A 78 23.56 24.81 -8.47
N GLY A 79 22.27 24.77 -8.78
CA GLY A 79 21.20 24.44 -7.81
C GLY A 79 20.99 22.95 -7.54
N LEU A 80 21.55 22.03 -8.35
CA LEU A 80 21.43 20.59 -8.11
C LEU A 80 22.02 20.21 -6.75
N VAL A 81 21.25 19.49 -5.94
CA VAL A 81 21.76 18.86 -4.70
C VAL A 81 22.41 17.50 -5.02
N GLY A 82 23.08 16.90 -4.02
CA GLY A 82 23.91 15.71 -4.18
C GLY A 82 23.22 14.53 -4.86
N PHE A 83 22.07 14.09 -4.34
CA PHE A 83 21.34 12.96 -4.93
C PHE A 83 20.83 13.23 -6.35
N GLN A 84 20.43 14.46 -6.65
CA GLN A 84 19.98 14.85 -7.99
C GLN A 84 21.14 14.81 -8.98
N ALA A 85 22.32 15.29 -8.55
CA ALA A 85 23.54 15.20 -9.33
C ALA A 85 23.92 13.73 -9.57
N LEU A 86 23.88 12.87 -8.53
CA LEU A 86 24.12 11.43 -8.67
C LEU A 86 23.15 10.79 -9.67
N PHE A 87 21.85 11.06 -9.56
CA PHE A 87 20.83 10.47 -10.44
C PHE A 87 21.06 10.82 -11.92
N LEU A 88 21.33 12.10 -12.23
CA LEU A 88 21.69 12.53 -13.58
C LEU A 88 23.04 11.96 -14.05
N CYS A 89 24.02 11.93 -13.15
CA CYS A 89 25.36 11.42 -13.42
C CYS A 89 25.34 9.92 -13.73
N ALA A 90 24.51 9.15 -13.03
CA ALA A 90 24.32 7.73 -13.27
C ALA A 90 23.74 7.48 -14.66
N LEU A 91 22.60 8.10 -14.99
CA LEU A 91 21.92 7.94 -16.27
C LEU A 91 22.82 8.36 -17.45
N PHE A 92 23.42 9.54 -17.35
CA PHE A 92 24.12 10.15 -18.47
C PHE A 92 25.64 9.88 -18.49
N GLY A 93 26.23 9.32 -17.44
CA GLY A 93 27.66 9.01 -17.39
C GLY A 93 27.98 7.60 -17.87
N TRP A 94 27.19 6.60 -17.45
CA TRP A 94 27.50 5.19 -17.68
C TRP A 94 27.09 4.71 -19.08
N ARG A 95 28.04 4.08 -19.78
CA ARG A 95 27.89 3.60 -21.17
C ARG A 95 28.43 2.19 -21.33
N TYR A 96 28.03 1.51 -22.39
CA TYR A 96 28.71 0.27 -22.80
C TYR A 96 30.11 0.59 -23.36
N LYS A 97 31.11 -0.23 -23.04
CA LYS A 97 32.47 -0.11 -23.59
C LYS A 97 32.49 -0.28 -25.11
N ASN A 98 31.69 -1.22 -25.63
CA ASN A 98 31.61 -1.51 -27.06
C ASN A 98 30.79 -0.49 -27.88
N ASP A 99 29.94 0.32 -27.23
CA ASP A 99 29.21 1.42 -27.86
C ASP A 99 28.97 2.55 -26.85
N LEU A 100 29.82 3.58 -26.88
CA LEU A 100 29.73 4.75 -26.00
C LEU A 100 28.46 5.60 -26.19
N ASN A 101 27.64 5.30 -27.20
CA ASN A 101 26.33 5.93 -27.38
C ASN A 101 25.19 5.12 -26.75
N LYS A 102 25.46 3.93 -26.23
CA LYS A 102 24.48 3.07 -25.56
C LYS A 102 24.58 3.25 -24.04
N PHE A 103 23.46 3.52 -23.38
CA PHE A 103 23.42 3.72 -21.93
C PHE A 103 23.44 2.39 -21.19
N ARG A 104 24.12 2.33 -20.04
CA ARG A 104 24.08 1.17 -19.14
C ARG A 104 22.66 0.94 -18.63
N TYR A 105 22.15 1.95 -17.90
CA TYR A 105 20.87 1.87 -17.22
C TYR A 105 19.70 1.97 -18.19
N ARG A 106 18.78 1.02 -18.04
CA ARG A 106 17.48 0.98 -18.71
C ARG A 106 16.41 1.52 -17.77
N ASP A 107 16.38 1.01 -16.54
CA ASP A 107 15.42 1.41 -15.53
C ASP A 107 16.12 2.36 -14.54
N ILE A 108 15.54 3.54 -14.33
CA ILE A 108 15.98 4.50 -13.31
C ILE A 108 14.82 4.71 -12.34
N VAL A 109 15.04 4.40 -11.07
CA VAL A 109 14.01 4.40 -10.02
C VAL A 109 14.33 5.49 -9.02
N LEU A 110 13.35 6.35 -8.76
CA LEU A 110 13.41 7.36 -7.71
C LEU A 110 12.18 7.22 -6.83
N PHE A 111 12.33 6.46 -5.75
CA PHE A 111 11.34 6.31 -4.70
C PHE A 111 11.62 7.38 -3.64
N ILE A 112 10.80 8.43 -3.59
CA ILE A 112 11.08 9.60 -2.76
C ILE A 112 9.79 10.32 -2.36
N PRO A 113 9.66 10.87 -1.12
CA PRO A 113 8.47 11.59 -0.69
C PRO A 113 8.17 12.85 -1.51
N ARG A 114 6.96 13.41 -1.33
CA ARG A 114 6.55 14.69 -1.94
C ARG A 114 7.50 15.81 -1.47
N LYS A 115 7.48 16.94 -2.18
CA LYS A 115 8.34 18.12 -1.93
C LYS A 115 9.87 17.89 -2.10
N ASN A 116 10.31 16.74 -2.63
CA ASN A 116 11.72 16.48 -2.98
C ASN A 116 12.06 16.71 -4.47
N ALA A 117 11.27 17.53 -5.18
CA ALA A 117 11.52 17.92 -6.58
C ALA A 117 11.62 16.73 -7.59
N LYS A 118 10.88 15.63 -7.35
CA LYS A 118 10.82 14.45 -8.25
C LYS A 118 10.43 14.81 -9.69
N THR A 119 9.35 15.58 -9.85
CA THR A 119 8.81 15.94 -11.18
C THR A 119 9.78 16.87 -11.92
N PHE A 120 10.45 17.77 -11.19
CA PHE A 120 11.46 18.65 -11.74
C PHE A 120 12.65 17.85 -12.33
N ILE A 121 13.20 16.89 -11.57
CA ILE A 121 14.37 16.14 -12.04
C ILE A 121 14.03 15.28 -13.27
N VAL A 122 12.83 14.71 -13.31
CA VAL A 122 12.34 13.98 -14.50
C VAL A 122 12.17 14.93 -15.69
N ALA A 123 11.61 16.13 -15.50
CA ALA A 123 11.47 17.12 -16.57
C ALA A 123 12.83 17.50 -17.17
N VAL A 124 13.84 17.70 -16.32
CA VAL A 124 15.23 17.94 -16.75
C VAL A 124 15.77 16.77 -17.56
N ILE A 125 15.58 15.52 -17.10
CA ILE A 125 15.98 14.31 -17.85
C ILE A 125 15.34 14.30 -19.24
N PHE A 126 14.04 14.55 -19.33
CA PHE A 126 13.32 14.55 -20.61
C PHE A 126 13.85 15.61 -21.56
N ILE A 127 14.07 16.85 -21.08
CA ILE A 127 14.64 17.92 -21.90
C ILE A 127 16.04 17.55 -22.40
N LEU A 128 16.90 17.02 -21.52
CA LEU A 128 18.26 16.60 -21.88
C LEU A 128 18.25 15.47 -22.91
N LEU A 129 17.39 14.46 -22.75
CA LEU A 129 17.26 13.37 -23.71
C LEU A 129 16.70 13.89 -25.05
N MET A 130 15.70 14.77 -25.04
CA MET A 130 15.16 15.37 -26.26
C MET A 130 16.24 16.13 -27.06
N LEU A 131 17.24 16.68 -26.38
CA LEU A 131 18.38 17.38 -26.98
C LEU A 131 19.51 16.45 -27.45
N THR A 132 19.66 15.26 -26.85
CA THR A 132 20.86 14.42 -27.01
C THR A 132 20.63 13.04 -27.60
N GLU A 133 19.40 12.53 -27.55
CA GLU A 133 19.03 11.24 -28.15
C GLU A 133 18.89 11.32 -29.68
N GLN A 134 18.69 10.16 -30.30
CA GLN A 134 18.50 10.04 -31.73
C GLN A 134 17.38 10.95 -32.25
N LYS A 135 17.53 11.39 -33.51
CA LYS A 135 16.48 12.16 -34.16
C LYS A 135 15.17 11.35 -34.21
N TYR A 136 14.05 12.06 -34.12
CA TYR A 136 12.69 11.48 -34.13
C TYR A 136 12.39 10.56 -32.94
N SER A 137 13.06 10.78 -31.80
CA SER A 137 12.77 10.04 -30.57
C SER A 137 11.46 10.49 -29.93
N GLU A 138 10.73 9.55 -29.33
CA GLU A 138 9.43 9.78 -28.71
C GLU A 138 9.52 9.69 -27.18
N PHE A 139 8.86 10.60 -26.48
CA PHE A 139 8.90 10.71 -25.02
C PHE A 139 7.48 10.77 -24.46
N TYR A 140 7.21 10.02 -23.39
CA TYR A 140 5.87 9.97 -22.80
C TYR A 140 5.91 9.94 -21.27
N SER A 141 4.86 10.46 -20.66
CA SER A 141 4.51 10.17 -19.27
C SER A 141 3.23 9.35 -19.22
N ILE A 142 3.13 8.50 -18.20
CA ILE A 142 1.97 7.68 -17.93
C ILE A 142 1.64 7.81 -16.46
N CYS A 143 0.38 8.17 -16.21
CA CYS A 143 -0.22 8.25 -14.90
C CYS A 143 -1.63 7.64 -14.98
N ILE A 144 -2.20 7.25 -13.83
CA ILE A 144 -3.61 6.89 -13.74
C ILE A 144 -4.47 8.12 -14.03
N ASP A 145 -4.09 9.25 -13.45
CA ASP A 145 -4.79 10.51 -13.62
C ASP A 145 -4.20 11.32 -14.78
N ARG A 146 -5.08 11.88 -15.59
CA ARG A 146 -4.73 12.80 -16.68
C ARG A 146 -4.11 14.09 -16.14
N ASP A 147 -4.51 14.54 -14.95
CA ASP A 147 -3.98 15.76 -14.36
C ASP A 147 -2.54 15.60 -13.87
N LEU A 148 -2.17 14.42 -13.37
CA LEU A 148 -0.78 14.10 -13.02
C LEU A 148 0.15 14.12 -14.25
N ALA A 149 -0.33 13.61 -15.39
CA ALA A 149 0.44 13.67 -16.64
C ALA A 149 0.67 15.12 -17.14
N ARG A 150 -0.21 16.06 -16.76
CA ARG A 150 -0.04 17.51 -17.06
C ARG A 150 1.09 18.12 -16.23
N GLU A 151 1.32 17.66 -15.00
CA GLU A 151 2.34 18.25 -14.12
C GLU A 151 3.76 18.09 -14.68
N LEU A 152 4.12 16.92 -15.19
CA LEU A 152 5.43 16.75 -15.84
C LEU A 152 5.56 17.65 -17.07
N ARG A 153 4.50 17.74 -17.88
CA ARG A 153 4.48 18.59 -19.07
C ARG A 153 4.66 20.06 -18.71
N LYS A 154 3.94 20.52 -17.70
CA LYS A 154 4.00 21.88 -17.17
C LYS A 154 5.40 22.19 -16.66
N ALA A 155 6.01 21.29 -15.88
CA ALA A 155 7.39 21.45 -15.43
C ALA A 155 8.37 21.57 -16.61
N MET A 156 8.23 20.73 -17.64
CA MET A 156 9.05 20.85 -18.85
C MET A 156 8.87 22.19 -19.56
N ALA A 157 7.61 22.62 -19.78
CA ALA A 157 7.31 23.90 -20.42
C ALA A 157 7.91 25.07 -19.66
N GLN A 158 7.73 25.11 -18.34
CA GLN A 158 8.27 26.13 -17.46
C GLN A 158 9.80 26.20 -17.51
N ILE A 159 10.50 25.05 -17.43
CA ILE A 159 11.96 25.01 -17.53
C ILE A 159 12.42 25.53 -18.91
N ILE A 160 11.76 25.11 -19.99
CA ILE A 160 12.10 25.55 -21.35
C ILE A 160 11.92 27.07 -21.48
N GLU A 161 10.80 27.62 -21.03
CA GLU A 161 10.48 29.05 -21.08
C GLU A 161 11.44 29.88 -20.23
N ALA A 162 11.78 29.40 -19.04
CA ALA A 162 12.75 30.04 -18.15
C ALA A 162 14.20 29.96 -18.67
N SER A 163 14.46 29.21 -19.74
CA SER A 163 15.79 28.95 -20.29
C SER A 163 15.96 29.54 -21.69
N PRO A 164 16.21 30.86 -21.85
CA PRO A 164 16.17 31.55 -23.14
C PRO A 164 17.03 30.93 -24.24
N VAL A 165 18.22 30.41 -23.87
CA VAL A 165 19.15 29.78 -24.82
C VAL A 165 18.57 28.49 -25.41
N ILE A 166 17.81 27.75 -24.60
CA ILE A 166 17.20 26.47 -24.97
C ILE A 166 15.81 26.70 -25.61
N ALA A 167 15.04 27.67 -25.13
CA ALA A 167 13.66 27.96 -25.56
C ALA A 167 13.49 28.01 -27.08
N LYS A 168 14.39 28.69 -27.80
CA LYS A 168 14.34 28.83 -29.27
C LYS A 168 14.35 27.49 -30.02
N HIS A 169 14.95 26.46 -29.42
CA HIS A 169 15.07 25.11 -29.96
C HIS A 169 13.86 24.23 -29.68
N PHE A 170 12.87 24.72 -28.94
CA PHE A 170 11.65 24.00 -28.63
C PHE A 170 10.43 24.69 -29.25
N PHE A 171 9.43 23.87 -29.53
CA PHE A 171 8.06 24.29 -29.73
C PHE A 171 7.25 23.71 -28.57
N VAL A 172 6.62 24.58 -27.80
CA VAL A 172 5.74 24.21 -26.68
C VAL A 172 4.33 24.59 -27.09
N SER A 173 3.44 23.60 -27.18
CA SER A 173 2.02 23.85 -27.45
C SER A 173 1.37 24.56 -26.26
N GLU A 174 0.49 25.53 -26.53
CA GLU A 174 -0.28 26.27 -25.52
C GLU A 174 -1.23 25.38 -24.70
N SER A 175 -1.81 24.35 -25.33
CA SER A 175 -2.64 23.38 -24.62
C SER A 175 -1.81 22.54 -23.62
N ASP A 176 -2.24 22.44 -22.37
CA ASP A 176 -1.61 21.64 -21.29
C ASP A 176 -1.48 20.13 -21.60
N ILE A 177 -2.17 19.64 -22.62
CA ILE A 177 -2.10 18.24 -23.08
C ILE A 177 -1.48 18.11 -24.48
N GLY A 178 -1.08 19.22 -25.11
CA GLY A 178 -0.42 19.26 -26.40
C GLY A 178 1.00 18.67 -26.41
N LYS A 179 1.70 18.79 -27.54
CA LYS A 179 3.07 18.27 -27.66
C LYS A 179 4.12 19.33 -27.28
N ILE A 180 5.25 18.87 -26.75
CA ILE A 180 6.51 19.63 -26.73
C ILE A 180 7.42 19.01 -27.78
N LYS A 181 7.94 19.80 -28.73
CA LYS A 181 8.82 19.30 -29.81
C LYS A 181 10.18 19.97 -29.73
N CYS A 182 11.25 19.18 -29.74
CA CYS A 182 12.61 19.69 -29.97
C CYS A 182 12.85 19.83 -31.47
N LYS A 183 13.18 21.04 -31.92
CA LYS A 183 13.43 21.38 -33.33
C LYS A 183 14.76 20.84 -33.84
N LEU A 184 15.75 20.64 -32.95
CA LEU A 184 17.08 20.13 -33.30
C LEU A 184 17.06 18.65 -33.70
N THR A 185 16.33 17.84 -32.92
CA THR A 185 16.27 16.39 -33.08
C THR A 185 14.99 15.93 -33.77
N ASN A 186 13.99 16.80 -33.94
CA ASN A 186 12.62 16.43 -34.30
C ASN A 186 11.94 15.47 -33.31
N SER A 187 12.52 15.29 -32.11
CA SER A 187 11.94 14.51 -31.03
C SER A 187 10.76 15.23 -30.39
N PHE A 188 9.83 14.50 -29.79
CA PHE A 188 8.68 15.09 -29.12
C PHE A 188 8.32 14.39 -27.80
N TYR A 189 7.74 15.16 -26.89
CA TYR A 189 7.08 14.69 -25.69
C TYR A 189 5.57 14.87 -25.79
N LEU A 190 4.82 13.89 -25.28
CA LEU A 190 3.37 13.94 -25.18
C LEU A 190 2.89 13.25 -23.88
N PRO A 191 2.05 13.90 -23.05
CA PRO A 191 1.44 13.23 -21.91
C PRO A 191 0.39 12.20 -22.36
N ARG A 192 0.37 11.02 -21.73
CA ARG A 192 -0.58 9.94 -22.05
C ARG A 192 -1.31 9.48 -20.78
N THR A 193 -2.55 9.03 -20.96
CA THR A 193 -3.30 8.33 -19.91
C THR A 193 -3.16 6.83 -20.06
N SER A 194 -3.23 6.11 -18.95
CA SER A 194 -3.04 4.66 -18.79
C SER A 194 -4.05 3.74 -19.50
N LYS A 195 -4.86 4.23 -20.46
CA LYS A 195 -5.82 3.38 -21.19
C LYS A 195 -5.07 2.51 -22.22
N ALA A 196 -4.87 1.23 -21.86
CA ALA A 196 -4.06 0.23 -22.56
C ALA A 196 -4.30 0.11 -24.09
N ASN A 197 -5.54 0.29 -24.56
CA ASN A 197 -5.90 0.10 -25.98
C ASN A 197 -5.32 1.14 -26.97
N LYS A 198 -4.58 2.17 -26.50
CA LYS A 198 -3.95 3.19 -27.38
C LYS A 198 -2.42 3.12 -27.43
N ASN A 199 -1.79 2.12 -26.79
CA ASN A 199 -0.32 2.07 -26.61
C ASN A 199 0.40 1.06 -27.51
N ASN A 200 -0.31 0.33 -28.39
CA ASN A 200 0.26 -0.77 -29.19
C ASN A 200 1.13 -0.34 -30.40
N SER A 201 1.38 0.96 -30.61
CA SER A 201 2.10 1.44 -31.80
C SER A 201 3.11 2.56 -31.54
N ILE A 202 3.51 2.78 -30.29
CA ILE A 202 4.47 3.83 -29.94
C ILE A 202 5.87 3.24 -29.72
N ARG A 203 6.91 4.02 -30.04
CA ARG A 203 8.32 3.61 -29.93
C ARG A 203 9.07 4.57 -29.01
N PRO A 204 8.80 4.50 -27.69
CA PRO A 204 9.30 5.49 -26.75
C PRO A 204 10.81 5.33 -26.48
N ALA A 205 11.58 6.40 -26.66
CA ALA A 205 12.95 6.46 -26.17
C ALA A 205 13.00 6.51 -24.65
N CYS A 206 12.12 7.31 -24.04
CA CYS A 206 11.97 7.35 -22.60
C CYS A 206 10.49 7.46 -22.20
N VAL A 207 10.12 6.69 -21.17
CA VAL A 207 8.81 6.74 -20.53
C VAL A 207 8.99 7.06 -19.06
N CYS A 208 8.22 8.02 -18.56
CA CYS A 208 8.05 8.25 -17.13
C CYS A 208 6.77 7.56 -16.67
N CYS A 209 6.91 6.58 -15.80
CA CYS A 209 5.82 6.05 -15.00
C CYS A 209 5.84 6.83 -13.69
N ASP A 210 5.03 7.88 -13.60
CA ASP A 210 4.94 8.69 -12.39
C ASP A 210 3.79 8.19 -11.52
N GLU A 211 4.02 8.20 -10.21
CA GLU A 211 3.11 7.68 -9.19
C GLU A 211 2.77 6.20 -9.40
N VAL A 212 3.80 5.39 -9.70
CA VAL A 212 3.68 3.91 -9.85
C VAL A 212 2.99 3.26 -8.67
N GLY A 213 3.13 3.82 -7.47
CA GLY A 213 2.46 3.38 -6.25
C GLY A 213 0.93 3.35 -6.34
N ALA A 214 0.32 4.10 -7.27
CA ALA A 214 -1.11 4.06 -7.50
C ALA A 214 -1.54 2.95 -8.50
N PHE A 215 -0.60 2.36 -9.27
CA PHE A 215 -0.93 1.29 -10.22
C PHE A 215 -1.25 -0.02 -9.50
N THR A 216 -2.39 -0.63 -9.83
CA THR A 216 -2.81 -1.95 -9.34
C THR A 216 -2.50 -3.10 -10.30
N THR A 217 -2.04 -2.79 -11.53
CA THR A 217 -1.64 -3.78 -12.53
C THR A 217 -0.38 -3.34 -13.29
N ASN A 218 0.45 -4.31 -13.68
CA ASN A 218 1.72 -4.05 -14.38
C ASN A 218 1.52 -3.87 -15.91
N ASP A 219 0.30 -4.01 -16.43
CA ASP A 219 0.00 -4.05 -17.86
C ASP A 219 0.51 -2.82 -18.63
N ASN A 220 0.37 -1.63 -18.05
CA ASN A 220 0.82 -0.39 -18.70
C ASN A 220 2.34 -0.28 -18.78
N ILE A 221 3.05 -0.64 -17.71
CA ILE A 221 4.51 -0.68 -17.67
C ILE A 221 5.02 -1.72 -18.68
N GLN A 222 4.40 -2.90 -18.74
CA GLN A 222 4.76 -3.94 -19.70
C GLN A 222 4.47 -3.55 -21.15
N ALA A 223 3.35 -2.87 -21.42
CA ALA A 223 3.04 -2.35 -22.75
C ALA A 223 4.11 -1.37 -23.23
N MET A 224 4.59 -0.47 -22.36
CA MET A 224 5.68 0.45 -22.69
C MET A 224 6.99 -0.26 -22.89
N ARG A 225 7.32 -1.22 -22.01
CA ARG A 225 8.53 -2.03 -22.12
C ARG A 225 8.58 -2.78 -23.45
N LYS A 226 7.42 -3.23 -23.97
CA LYS A 226 7.26 -3.84 -25.30
C LYS A 226 7.37 -2.80 -26.43
N GLY A 227 6.79 -1.61 -26.29
CA GLY A 227 6.94 -0.53 -27.27
C GLY A 227 8.40 -0.06 -27.45
N GLN A 228 9.23 -0.25 -26.43
CA GLN A 228 10.67 0.04 -26.45
C GLN A 228 11.50 -0.95 -27.27
N LEU A 229 10.90 -2.01 -27.82
CA LEU A 229 11.61 -2.93 -28.71
C LEU A 229 12.22 -2.14 -29.88
N SER A 230 13.48 -2.44 -30.21
CA SER A 230 14.25 -1.74 -31.26
C SER A 230 14.59 -0.26 -30.97
N VAL A 231 14.47 0.21 -29.73
CA VAL A 231 15.01 1.51 -29.28
C VAL A 231 16.46 1.31 -28.79
N LYS A 232 17.37 2.21 -29.18
CA LYS A 232 18.80 2.10 -28.81
C LYS A 232 19.02 2.30 -27.31
N ASN A 233 18.47 3.37 -26.75
CA ASN A 233 18.53 3.72 -25.34
C ASN A 233 17.12 3.73 -24.75
N PRO A 234 16.51 2.55 -24.51
CA PRO A 234 15.19 2.48 -23.90
C PRO A 234 15.34 2.85 -22.42
N ILE A 235 14.68 3.92 -22.00
CA ILE A 235 14.71 4.40 -20.61
C ILE A 235 13.32 4.31 -20.01
N MET A 236 13.23 3.71 -18.84
CA MET A 236 12.06 3.73 -17.98
C MET A 236 12.40 4.49 -16.71
N ALA A 237 11.84 5.69 -16.56
CA ALA A 237 11.90 6.45 -15.32
C ALA A 237 10.69 6.07 -14.47
N LYS A 238 10.93 5.41 -13.34
CA LYS A 238 9.90 5.06 -12.37
C LYS A 238 10.03 6.02 -11.20
N THR A 239 9.06 6.91 -11.03
CA THR A 239 9.03 7.83 -9.90
C THR A 239 7.78 7.58 -9.09
N THR A 240 7.90 7.50 -7.77
CA THR A 240 6.72 7.38 -6.94
C THR A 240 6.95 7.88 -5.52
N THR A 241 5.82 8.21 -4.91
CA THR A 241 5.64 8.38 -3.47
C THR A 241 4.81 7.19 -2.97
N ALA A 242 4.83 6.90 -1.68
CA ALA A 242 3.99 5.88 -1.09
C ALA A 242 2.51 6.28 -1.18
N TYR A 243 1.67 5.27 -1.26
CA TYR A 243 0.21 5.37 -1.24
C TYR A 243 -0.33 4.37 -0.25
N ALA A 244 -1.49 4.68 0.34
CA ALA A 244 -2.27 3.72 1.11
C ALA A 244 -3.03 2.79 0.15
N GLU A 245 -2.32 2.05 -0.70
CA GLU A 245 -2.93 1.12 -1.67
C GLU A 245 -2.36 -0.29 -1.46
N SER A 246 -3.19 -1.22 -1.00
CA SER A 246 -2.79 -2.58 -0.61
C SER A 246 -2.43 -3.46 -1.81
N ASP A 247 -2.98 -3.15 -2.98
CA ASP A 247 -2.74 -3.89 -4.23
C ASP A 247 -1.74 -3.17 -5.16
N SER A 248 -0.91 -2.28 -4.60
CA SER A 248 0.09 -1.53 -5.38
C SER A 248 1.14 -2.44 -6.00
N VAL A 249 1.34 -2.35 -7.31
CA VAL A 249 2.44 -3.04 -8.01
C VAL A 249 3.83 -2.58 -7.56
N MET A 250 3.91 -1.44 -6.87
CA MET A 250 5.18 -0.89 -6.43
C MET A 250 5.85 -1.74 -5.34
N LEU A 251 5.09 -2.49 -4.54
CA LEU A 251 5.68 -3.37 -3.52
C LEU A 251 6.57 -4.43 -4.16
N GLU A 252 6.08 -5.11 -5.19
CA GLU A 252 6.84 -6.09 -5.97
C GLU A 252 8.06 -5.45 -6.67
N GLU A 253 7.90 -4.25 -7.23
CA GLU A 253 8.99 -3.52 -7.88
C GLU A 253 10.09 -3.10 -6.88
N LEU A 254 9.72 -2.68 -5.66
CA LEU A 254 10.68 -2.33 -4.61
C LEU A 254 11.38 -3.55 -4.02
N GLU A 255 10.68 -4.68 -3.86
CA GLU A 255 11.31 -5.94 -3.47
C GLU A 255 12.36 -6.36 -4.51
N TYR A 256 12.04 -6.21 -5.79
CA TYR A 256 12.99 -6.47 -6.87
C TYR A 256 14.18 -5.51 -6.84
N ASP A 257 13.96 -4.20 -6.71
CA ASP A 257 15.03 -3.20 -6.65
C ASP A 257 15.95 -3.44 -5.44
N ARG A 258 15.38 -3.77 -4.27
CA ARG A 258 16.14 -4.16 -3.06
C ARG A 258 16.95 -5.43 -3.29
N ALA A 259 16.36 -6.45 -3.89
CA ALA A 259 17.08 -7.69 -4.21
C ALA A 259 18.24 -7.46 -5.20
N VAL A 260 18.13 -6.48 -6.09
CA VAL A 260 19.23 -6.05 -6.97
C VAL A 260 20.32 -5.31 -6.20
N LEU A 261 19.95 -4.36 -5.34
CA LEU A 261 20.90 -3.61 -4.50
C LEU A 261 21.68 -4.51 -3.53
N ASP A 262 21.03 -5.56 -3.03
CA ASP A 262 21.61 -6.51 -2.08
C ASP A 262 22.43 -7.61 -2.77
N GLY A 263 22.42 -7.64 -4.10
CA GLY A 263 23.16 -8.62 -4.91
C GLY A 263 22.51 -10.00 -5.01
N THR A 264 21.32 -10.20 -4.43
CA THR A 264 20.52 -11.42 -4.55
C THR A 264 20.09 -11.67 -6.00
N ILE A 265 19.75 -10.60 -6.73
CA ILE A 265 19.40 -10.64 -8.14
C ILE A 265 20.42 -9.83 -8.95
N SER A 266 21.00 -10.46 -9.97
CA SER A 266 21.89 -9.74 -10.90
C SER A 266 21.10 -8.99 -11.97
N ASN A 267 21.06 -7.65 -11.86
CA ASN A 267 20.58 -6.79 -12.94
C ASN A 267 21.41 -5.48 -13.02
N PRO A 268 22.47 -5.44 -13.84
CA PRO A 268 23.36 -4.28 -13.91
C PRO A 268 22.77 -3.07 -14.66
N ARG A 269 21.51 -3.16 -15.11
CA ARG A 269 20.83 -2.14 -15.92
C ARG A 269 19.78 -1.35 -15.13
N ILE A 270 19.75 -1.48 -13.81
CA ILE A 270 18.91 -0.69 -12.90
C ILE A 270 19.76 0.26 -12.08
N PHE A 271 19.25 1.48 -11.90
CA PHE A 271 19.77 2.44 -10.94
C PHE A 271 18.63 2.95 -10.07
N SER A 272 18.69 2.74 -8.76
CA SER A 272 17.59 3.03 -7.85
C SER A 272 18.06 3.85 -6.64
N LEU A 273 17.37 4.95 -6.37
CA LEU A 273 17.49 5.68 -5.10
C LEU A 273 16.17 5.56 -4.35
N ILE A 274 16.22 4.98 -3.15
CA ILE A 274 15.05 4.58 -2.36
C ILE A 274 15.08 5.31 -1.03
N TYR A 275 14.35 6.43 -0.91
CA TYR A 275 14.27 7.24 0.30
C TYR A 275 12.97 7.01 1.04
N TYR A 276 13.07 6.66 2.31
CA TYR A 276 11.96 6.49 3.25
C TYR A 276 12.50 6.53 4.69
N CYS A 277 11.62 6.46 5.68
CA CYS A 277 11.97 6.09 7.05
C CYS A 277 10.96 5.08 7.60
N THR A 278 11.23 4.48 8.76
CA THR A 278 10.23 3.66 9.46
C THR A 278 9.18 4.53 10.14
N ARG A 279 8.09 3.92 10.61
CA ARG A 279 7.05 4.65 11.36
C ARG A 279 7.57 5.21 12.67
N GLU A 280 8.46 4.47 13.33
CA GLU A 280 9.13 4.90 14.55
C GLU A 280 10.04 6.11 14.24
N GLU A 281 10.81 6.02 13.15
CA GLU A 281 11.72 7.08 12.70
C GLU A 281 10.98 8.34 12.25
N ALA A 282 9.75 8.24 11.71
CA ALA A 282 8.95 9.38 11.24
C ALA A 282 8.72 10.45 12.32
N TRP A 283 8.81 10.07 13.60
CA TRP A 283 8.67 10.96 14.74
C TRP A 283 9.96 11.67 15.15
N THR A 284 11.07 11.43 14.43
CA THR A 284 12.42 11.91 14.76
C THR A 284 12.98 12.85 13.68
N GLU A 285 14.00 13.65 14.02
CA GLU A 285 14.73 14.45 13.02
C GLU A 285 15.56 13.56 12.07
N GLU A 286 16.10 12.46 12.58
CA GLU A 286 16.85 11.50 11.76
C GLU A 286 15.97 10.94 10.63
N GLY A 287 14.75 10.50 10.94
CA GLY A 287 13.80 10.02 9.93
C GLY A 287 13.39 11.08 8.90
N LEU A 288 13.28 12.35 9.33
CA LEU A 288 13.05 13.48 8.42
C LEU A 288 14.18 13.61 7.41
N TYR A 289 15.43 13.62 7.88
CA TYR A 289 16.59 13.70 6.99
C TYR A 289 16.74 12.44 6.13
N LYS A 290 16.53 11.25 6.70
CA LYS A 290 16.62 9.97 5.99
C LYS A 290 15.69 9.91 4.77
N ALA A 291 14.44 10.35 4.93
CA ALA A 291 13.42 10.30 3.88
C ALA A 291 13.50 11.47 2.87
N ASN A 292 14.00 12.65 3.25
CA ASN A 292 13.86 13.88 2.46
C ASN A 292 15.20 14.51 2.05
N PRO A 293 15.91 13.99 1.04
CA PRO A 293 17.29 14.38 0.68
C PRO A 293 17.43 15.75 -0.01
N LEU A 294 16.34 16.51 -0.23
CA LEU A 294 16.43 17.84 -0.85
C LEU A 294 16.99 18.92 0.09
N ARG A 295 16.93 18.72 1.42
CA ARG A 295 17.57 19.56 2.45
C ARG A 295 17.18 21.05 2.39
N ILE A 296 15.91 21.35 2.09
CA ILE A 296 15.36 22.72 2.14
C ILE A 296 14.73 22.93 3.52
N GLU A 297 15.24 23.90 4.27
CA GLU A 297 14.83 24.12 5.67
C GLU A 297 13.36 24.56 5.76
N GLU A 298 12.88 25.39 4.84
CA GLU A 298 11.47 25.79 4.80
C GLU A 298 10.54 24.58 4.62
N ASN A 299 10.92 23.61 3.77
CA ASN A 299 10.16 22.38 3.62
C ASN A 299 10.20 21.53 4.90
N TYR A 300 11.34 21.49 5.60
CA TYR A 300 11.45 20.80 6.88
C TYR A 300 10.60 21.43 7.97
N GLN A 301 10.52 22.76 8.03
CA GLN A 301 9.63 23.44 8.97
C GLN A 301 8.16 23.08 8.72
N GLU A 302 7.72 23.02 7.46
CA GLU A 302 6.37 22.54 7.13
C GLU A 302 6.16 21.08 7.56
N ILE A 303 7.09 20.17 7.23
CA ILE A 303 6.96 18.75 7.62
C ILE A 303 6.96 18.59 9.15
N ARG A 304 7.73 19.39 9.90
CA ARG A 304 7.70 19.41 11.37
C ARG A 304 6.34 19.87 11.90
N ASN A 305 5.74 20.89 11.30
CA ASN A 305 4.39 21.36 11.66
C ASN A 305 3.32 20.30 11.36
N ASP A 306 3.39 19.66 10.19
CA ASP A 306 2.51 18.53 9.84
C ASP A 306 2.65 17.40 10.86
N ARG A 307 3.88 17.09 11.28
CA ARG A 307 4.18 16.06 12.28
C ARG A 307 3.59 16.39 13.65
N GLU A 308 3.68 17.63 14.13
CA GLU A 308 3.05 18.02 15.41
C GLU A 308 1.52 17.95 15.33
N THR A 309 0.93 18.28 14.18
CA THR A 309 -0.52 18.17 13.98
C THR A 309 -0.97 16.70 13.97
N ALA A 310 -0.24 15.84 13.28
CA ALA A 310 -0.51 14.40 13.18
C ALA A 310 -0.31 13.62 14.50
N LYS A 311 0.46 14.16 15.46
CA LYS A 311 0.52 13.62 16.84
C LYS A 311 -0.83 13.77 17.56
N ILE A 312 -1.60 14.81 17.24
CA ILE A 312 -2.90 15.09 17.86
C ILE A 312 -4.02 14.48 17.02
N LYS A 313 -3.94 14.57 15.69
CA LYS A 313 -4.96 14.11 14.77
C LYS A 313 -4.50 12.85 14.02
N THR A 314 -4.92 11.69 14.50
CA THR A 314 -4.60 10.40 13.87
C THR A 314 -5.05 10.33 12.41
N SER A 315 -6.12 11.04 12.03
CA SER A 315 -6.57 11.11 10.64
C SER A 315 -5.57 11.75 9.68
N GLU A 316 -4.63 12.57 10.17
CA GLU A 316 -3.61 13.23 9.36
C GLU A 316 -2.28 12.41 9.31
N GLN A 317 -2.18 11.32 10.08
CA GLN A 317 -1.00 10.46 10.07
C GLN A 317 -0.83 9.73 8.73
N GLU A 318 -1.92 9.38 8.06
CA GLU A 318 -1.87 8.73 6.75
C GLU A 318 -1.13 9.60 5.73
N GLU A 319 -1.51 10.87 5.66
CA GLU A 319 -0.89 11.84 4.77
C GLU A 319 0.58 12.09 5.15
N LEU A 320 0.87 12.26 6.44
CA LEU A 320 2.24 12.44 6.94
C LEU A 320 3.13 11.25 6.53
N PHE A 321 2.74 10.03 6.89
CA PHE A 321 3.55 8.84 6.64
C PHE A 321 3.75 8.56 5.16
N THR A 322 2.67 8.64 4.36
CA THR A 322 2.78 8.33 2.92
C THR A 322 3.45 9.45 2.13
N LYS A 323 3.06 10.72 2.36
CA LYS A 323 3.47 11.84 1.51
C LYS A 323 4.74 12.53 1.97
N ASN A 324 5.01 12.59 3.27
CA ASN A 324 6.18 13.29 3.81
C ASN A 324 7.34 12.33 4.13
N PHE A 325 7.04 11.06 4.43
CA PHE A 325 8.06 10.06 4.82
C PHE A 325 8.15 8.85 3.89
N ASN A 326 7.27 8.76 2.89
CA ASN A 326 7.29 7.70 1.87
C ASN A 326 7.16 6.29 2.45
N ILE A 327 6.37 6.16 3.51
CA ILE A 327 6.05 4.89 4.18
C ILE A 327 4.85 4.27 3.49
N PHE A 328 4.99 3.03 3.01
CA PHE A 328 3.81 2.27 2.60
C PHE A 328 2.98 1.97 3.84
N LEU A 329 1.79 2.51 3.84
CA LEU A 329 0.75 2.07 4.73
C LEU A 329 0.03 0.98 3.98
N GLU A 330 -0.04 -0.21 4.56
CA GLU A 330 -1.13 -1.10 4.20
C GLU A 330 -2.41 -0.29 4.44
N THR A 331 -3.29 -0.16 3.44
CA THR A 331 -4.57 0.58 3.46
C THR A 331 -5.45 0.24 4.69
N ASN A 332 -5.07 -0.81 5.40
CA ASN A 332 -5.90 -1.65 6.23
C ASN A 332 -5.45 -1.70 7.69
N GLU A 333 -4.34 -1.04 8.07
CA GLU A 333 -4.00 -0.88 9.49
C GLU A 333 -4.89 0.15 10.20
N MET A 334 -5.46 1.13 9.48
CA MET A 334 -6.41 2.08 10.06
C MET A 334 -7.85 1.55 10.16
N ASN A 335 -8.23 0.55 9.35
CA ASN A 335 -9.59 -0.03 9.31
C ASN A 335 -9.69 -1.43 9.95
N LYS A 336 -8.61 -1.94 10.59
CA LYS A 336 -8.71 -3.16 11.39
C LYS A 336 -9.82 -3.00 12.42
N TYR A 337 -10.62 -4.04 12.57
CA TYR A 337 -11.68 -4.03 13.57
C TYR A 337 -11.09 -3.80 14.96
N ILE A 338 -9.99 -4.48 15.29
CA ILE A 338 -9.25 -4.30 16.54
C ILE A 338 -7.74 -4.49 16.35
N ASN A 339 -6.95 -3.93 17.27
CA ASN A 339 -5.56 -4.33 17.46
C ASN A 339 -5.50 -5.75 18.07
N ILE A 340 -4.84 -6.67 17.36
CA ILE A 340 -4.80 -8.09 17.72
C ILE A 340 -4.09 -8.37 19.06
N ASP A 341 -3.21 -7.48 19.53
CA ASP A 341 -2.52 -7.65 20.81
C ASP A 341 -3.48 -7.46 21.99
N TYR A 342 -4.48 -6.60 21.85
CA TYR A 342 -5.54 -6.45 22.86
C TYR A 342 -6.47 -7.66 22.87
N TRP A 343 -6.83 -8.18 21.69
CA TRP A 343 -7.55 -9.45 21.59
C TRP A 343 -6.81 -10.58 22.29
N LYS A 344 -5.53 -10.79 21.99
CA LYS A 344 -4.75 -11.89 22.56
C LYS A 344 -4.58 -11.81 24.09
N LYS A 345 -4.70 -10.62 24.69
CA LYS A 345 -4.72 -10.46 26.16
C LYS A 345 -5.99 -11.01 26.81
N CYS A 346 -7.09 -11.09 26.05
CA CYS A 346 -8.37 -11.68 26.46
C CYS A 346 -8.39 -13.22 26.38
N ARG A 347 -7.29 -13.85 25.95
CA ARG A 347 -7.23 -15.29 25.70
C ARG A 347 -7.09 -16.09 26.99
N VAL A 348 -7.91 -17.14 27.11
CA VAL A 348 -7.84 -18.12 28.21
C VAL A 348 -7.79 -19.54 27.66
N ASP A 349 -7.20 -20.48 28.40
CA ASP A 349 -7.13 -21.89 27.95
C ASP A 349 -8.50 -22.57 27.93
N LYS A 350 -9.40 -22.17 28.85
CA LYS A 350 -10.78 -22.66 28.93
C LYS A 350 -11.73 -21.52 29.29
N VAL A 351 -12.90 -21.52 28.67
CA VAL A 351 -14.07 -20.76 29.11
C VAL A 351 -15.04 -21.72 29.77
N ASP A 352 -15.55 -21.35 30.94
CA ASP A 352 -16.49 -22.18 31.71
C ASP A 352 -17.92 -21.74 31.44
N PHE A 353 -18.72 -22.64 30.88
CA PHE A 353 -20.12 -22.38 30.54
C PHE A 353 -21.08 -23.08 31.53
N ASP A 354 -20.54 -23.82 32.51
CA ASP A 354 -21.30 -24.64 33.45
C ASP A 354 -22.35 -23.82 34.22
N GLY A 355 -23.61 -24.23 34.10
CA GLY A 355 -24.75 -23.59 34.77
C GLY A 355 -25.15 -22.21 34.25
N GLU A 356 -24.54 -21.72 33.17
CA GLU A 356 -24.82 -20.40 32.61
C GLU A 356 -25.91 -20.46 31.51
N GLU A 357 -26.60 -19.33 31.32
CA GLU A 357 -27.48 -19.12 30.17
C GLU A 357 -26.68 -18.50 29.01
N VAL A 358 -26.64 -19.19 27.88
CA VAL A 358 -25.80 -18.81 26.73
C VAL A 358 -26.64 -18.37 25.53
N ILE A 359 -26.08 -17.46 24.75
CA ILE A 359 -26.56 -17.10 23.41
C ILE A 359 -25.70 -17.84 22.39
N VAL A 360 -26.35 -18.44 21.40
CA VAL A 360 -25.68 -19.13 20.30
C VAL A 360 -25.85 -18.33 19.02
N GLY A 361 -24.76 -18.01 18.33
CA GLY A 361 -24.75 -17.29 17.05
C GLY A 361 -24.45 -18.27 15.92
N ILE A 362 -25.20 -18.20 14.82
CA ILE A 362 -25.01 -19.09 13.65
C ILE A 362 -24.87 -18.25 12.39
N ASP A 363 -23.83 -18.51 11.61
CA ASP A 363 -23.63 -17.96 10.27
C ASP A 363 -23.37 -19.10 9.29
N LEU A 364 -24.23 -19.24 8.28
CA LEU A 364 -24.22 -20.37 7.36
C LEU A 364 -23.68 -19.93 5.99
N SER A 365 -22.64 -20.61 5.53
CA SER A 365 -22.02 -20.34 4.23
C SER A 365 -22.54 -21.28 3.15
N VAL A 366 -22.92 -20.69 2.01
CA VAL A 366 -23.29 -21.43 0.79
C VAL A 366 -22.07 -21.68 -0.13
N THR A 367 -20.98 -20.94 0.05
CA THR A 367 -19.85 -20.92 -0.91
C THR A 367 -18.51 -21.24 -0.23
N THR A 368 -17.53 -20.33 -0.27
CA THR A 368 -16.15 -20.55 0.20
C THR A 368 -15.90 -20.07 1.63
N ASP A 369 -16.86 -19.34 2.20
CA ASP A 369 -16.80 -18.87 3.57
C ASP A 369 -16.96 -20.04 4.56
N LEU A 370 -16.55 -19.85 5.81
CA LEU A 370 -16.81 -20.84 6.84
C LEU A 370 -18.26 -20.72 7.28
N THR A 371 -18.92 -21.86 7.48
CA THR A 371 -20.06 -21.89 8.38
C THR A 371 -19.51 -21.79 9.81
N ALA A 372 -20.13 -21.01 10.68
CA ALA A 372 -19.62 -20.81 12.04
C ALA A 372 -20.73 -20.89 13.09
N VAL A 373 -20.35 -21.35 14.28
CA VAL A 373 -21.20 -21.33 15.48
C VAL A 373 -20.44 -20.67 16.63
N GLY A 374 -20.99 -19.59 17.16
CA GLY A 374 -20.50 -18.87 18.34
C GLY A 374 -21.32 -19.21 19.57
N ILE A 375 -20.68 -19.26 20.74
CA ILE A 375 -21.35 -19.42 22.04
C ILE A 375 -20.85 -18.29 22.94
N MET A 376 -21.77 -17.56 23.58
CA MET A 376 -21.44 -16.42 24.42
C MET A 376 -22.37 -16.29 25.60
N TYR A 377 -21.84 -15.89 26.76
CA TYR A 377 -22.65 -15.38 27.86
C TYR A 377 -21.97 -14.19 28.53
N LYS A 378 -22.71 -13.50 29.38
CA LYS A 378 -22.25 -12.33 30.12
C LYS A 378 -22.51 -12.51 31.60
N LYS A 379 -21.47 -12.33 32.43
CA LYS A 379 -21.56 -12.40 33.89
C LYS A 379 -20.67 -11.34 34.52
N ASN A 380 -21.22 -10.55 35.45
CA ASN A 380 -20.51 -9.47 36.13
C ASN A 380 -19.79 -8.51 35.15
N ASN A 381 -20.49 -8.12 34.07
CA ASN A 381 -19.98 -7.26 33.00
C ASN A 381 -18.78 -7.83 32.19
N LYS A 382 -18.40 -9.10 32.43
CA LYS A 382 -17.45 -9.83 31.61
C LYS A 382 -18.17 -10.70 30.60
N ILE A 383 -17.61 -10.78 29.41
CA ILE A 383 -18.12 -11.57 28.29
C ILE A 383 -17.24 -12.81 28.16
N TYR A 384 -17.87 -13.95 28.05
CA TYR A 384 -17.21 -15.24 27.93
C TYR A 384 -17.67 -15.87 26.62
N CYS A 385 -16.72 -16.18 25.73
CA CYS A 385 -17.10 -16.65 24.40
C CYS A 385 -16.18 -17.73 23.81
N ASN A 386 -16.75 -18.46 22.86
CA ASN A 386 -16.04 -19.39 21.99
C ASN A 386 -16.67 -19.36 20.59
N SER A 387 -15.94 -19.79 19.58
CA SER A 387 -16.44 -19.91 18.21
C SER A 387 -15.82 -21.12 17.53
N HIS A 388 -16.61 -21.82 16.70
CA HIS A 388 -16.23 -23.04 15.97
C HIS A 388 -16.58 -22.90 14.50
N GLY A 389 -15.68 -23.33 13.62
CA GLY A 389 -15.88 -23.30 12.17
C GLY A 389 -16.33 -24.64 11.58
N PHE A 390 -16.96 -24.61 10.42
CA PHE A 390 -17.36 -25.80 9.65
C PHE A 390 -17.07 -25.55 8.17
N LEU A 391 -16.49 -26.53 7.50
CA LEU A 391 -16.18 -26.44 6.07
C LEU A 391 -16.23 -27.81 5.37
N PRO A 392 -16.52 -27.85 4.06
CA PRO A 392 -16.50 -29.10 3.32
C PRO A 392 -15.08 -29.49 2.90
N ARG A 393 -14.77 -30.79 2.98
CA ARG A 393 -13.46 -31.37 2.65
C ARG A 393 -13.00 -31.03 1.24
N GLU A 394 -13.90 -31.04 0.27
CA GLU A 394 -13.53 -30.75 -1.13
C GLU A 394 -13.15 -29.29 -1.37
N SER A 395 -13.56 -28.35 -0.49
CA SER A 395 -13.16 -26.94 -0.62
C SER A 395 -11.67 -26.70 -0.37
N LEU A 396 -11.01 -27.57 0.41
CA LEU A 396 -9.60 -27.41 0.81
C LEU A 396 -8.65 -27.26 -0.38
N LYS A 397 -8.93 -27.94 -1.50
CA LYS A 397 -8.08 -27.94 -2.70
C LYS A 397 -8.08 -26.60 -3.45
N THR A 398 -9.14 -25.81 -3.27
CA THR A 398 -9.39 -24.57 -4.02
C THR A 398 -9.27 -23.30 -3.19
N ARG A 399 -9.09 -23.46 -1.88
CA ARG A 399 -8.89 -22.35 -0.94
C ARG A 399 -7.57 -21.64 -1.25
N ARG A 400 -7.57 -20.31 -1.11
CA ARG A 400 -6.41 -19.44 -1.42
C ARG A 400 -5.83 -18.78 -0.18
N GLU A 401 -6.50 -18.93 0.95
CA GLU A 401 -5.95 -18.63 2.28
C GLU A 401 -4.87 -19.66 2.66
N ASP A 402 -3.80 -19.19 3.30
CA ASP A 402 -2.69 -20.02 3.79
C ASP A 402 -3.00 -20.51 5.21
N ILE A 403 -3.96 -21.44 5.31
CA ILE A 403 -4.45 -21.99 6.57
C ILE A 403 -4.52 -23.52 6.51
N ASP A 404 -3.89 -24.19 7.47
CA ASP A 404 -3.98 -25.64 7.64
C ASP A 404 -5.21 -26.02 8.46
N TYR A 405 -6.36 -26.06 7.80
CA TYR A 405 -7.62 -26.48 8.42
C TYR A 405 -7.59 -27.92 8.96
N VAL A 406 -6.78 -28.81 8.37
CA VAL A 406 -6.65 -30.20 8.83
C VAL A 406 -5.92 -30.24 10.17
N ALA A 407 -4.91 -29.39 10.38
CA ALA A 407 -4.29 -29.21 11.67
C ALA A 407 -5.27 -28.61 12.69
N TYR A 408 -6.08 -27.63 12.29
CA TYR A 408 -7.05 -26.99 13.17
C TYR A 408 -8.26 -27.86 13.54
N GLU A 409 -8.66 -28.81 12.69
CA GLU A 409 -9.64 -29.85 13.05
C GLU A 409 -9.13 -30.73 14.20
N ARG A 410 -7.85 -31.12 14.18
CA ARG A 410 -7.24 -31.89 15.28
C ARG A 410 -7.16 -31.12 16.60
N LEU A 411 -7.24 -29.79 16.53
CA LEU A 411 -7.24 -28.89 17.68
C LEU A 411 -8.65 -28.49 18.12
N ASP A 412 -9.70 -29.06 17.51
CA ASP A 412 -11.10 -28.75 17.85
C ASP A 412 -11.44 -27.27 17.61
N TYR A 413 -10.91 -26.67 16.53
CA TYR A 413 -11.26 -25.30 16.13
C TYR A 413 -12.29 -25.25 14.98
N CYS A 414 -12.39 -26.35 14.22
CA CYS A 414 -13.35 -26.51 13.15
C CYS A 414 -13.60 -27.98 12.79
N ASP A 415 -14.74 -28.27 12.17
CA ASP A 415 -15.06 -29.60 11.65
C ASP A 415 -15.02 -29.62 10.11
N ILE A 416 -14.39 -30.66 9.53
CA ILE A 416 -14.32 -30.84 8.09
C ILE A 416 -15.33 -31.91 7.66
N HIS A 417 -16.46 -31.46 7.11
CA HIS A 417 -17.52 -32.36 6.65
C HIS A 417 -17.18 -32.96 5.28
N ASP A 418 -17.48 -34.24 5.10
CA ASP A 418 -17.29 -34.90 3.80
C ASP A 418 -18.27 -34.36 2.74
N GLY A 419 -17.79 -34.21 1.51
CA GLY A 419 -18.57 -33.71 0.38
C GLY A 419 -18.20 -32.30 -0.07
N MET A 420 -19.07 -31.71 -0.91
CA MET A 420 -18.87 -30.40 -1.55
C MET A 420 -19.45 -29.23 -0.76
N THR A 421 -20.37 -29.49 0.17
CA THR A 421 -21.10 -28.50 0.98
C THR A 421 -21.05 -28.87 2.45
N VAL A 422 -21.20 -27.88 3.33
CA VAL A 422 -21.33 -28.16 4.77
C VAL A 422 -22.65 -28.90 5.02
N ASP A 423 -22.56 -30.03 5.70
CA ASP A 423 -23.73 -30.75 6.20
C ASP A 423 -24.40 -29.99 7.36
N TYR A 424 -25.54 -29.35 7.10
CA TYR A 424 -26.27 -28.56 8.09
C TYR A 424 -26.97 -29.40 9.16
N GLU A 425 -27.23 -30.70 8.92
CA GLU A 425 -27.77 -31.59 9.96
C GLU A 425 -26.72 -31.78 11.06
N LYS A 426 -25.44 -31.97 10.69
CA LYS A 426 -24.33 -32.03 11.65
C LYS A 426 -24.11 -30.72 12.41
N VAL A 427 -24.31 -29.57 11.75
CA VAL A 427 -24.26 -28.26 12.44
C VAL A 427 -25.41 -28.14 13.43
N GLU A 428 -26.61 -28.59 13.08
CA GLU A 428 -27.75 -28.64 14.01
C GLU A 428 -27.49 -29.58 15.19
N GLU A 429 -26.94 -30.76 14.95
CA GLU A 429 -26.52 -31.70 16.00
C GLU A 429 -25.48 -31.07 16.93
N TYR A 430 -24.48 -30.37 16.37
CA TYR A 430 -23.49 -29.62 17.17
C TYR A 430 -24.18 -28.60 18.07
N VAL A 431 -25.09 -27.77 17.53
CA VAL A 431 -25.82 -26.76 18.31
C VAL A 431 -26.64 -27.40 19.43
N ARG A 432 -27.37 -28.48 19.14
CA ARG A 432 -28.17 -29.22 20.14
C ARG A 432 -27.31 -29.91 21.21
N SER A 433 -26.06 -30.24 20.87
CA SER A 433 -25.13 -30.86 21.82
C SER A 433 -24.59 -29.87 22.86
N ILE A 434 -24.63 -28.56 22.59
CA ILE A 434 -24.03 -27.50 23.44
C ILE A 434 -24.49 -27.62 24.88
N GLU A 435 -25.80 -27.71 25.14
CA GLU A 435 -26.35 -27.76 26.50
C GLU A 435 -25.79 -28.94 27.29
N LYS A 436 -25.65 -30.11 26.64
CA LYS A 436 -25.14 -31.33 27.27
C LYS A 436 -23.62 -31.29 27.44
N VAL A 437 -22.88 -30.84 26.44
CA VAL A 437 -21.40 -30.81 26.45
C VAL A 437 -20.86 -29.78 27.42
N HIS A 438 -21.53 -28.63 27.51
CA HIS A 438 -21.12 -27.50 28.33
C HIS A 438 -21.88 -27.40 29.66
N ASN A 439 -22.87 -28.27 29.89
CA ASN A 439 -23.79 -28.21 31.03
C ASN A 439 -24.39 -26.80 31.23
N CYS A 440 -24.84 -26.21 30.13
CA CYS A 440 -25.40 -24.86 30.07
C CYS A 440 -26.82 -24.90 29.49
N LYS A 441 -27.50 -23.75 29.45
CA LYS A 441 -28.82 -23.63 28.82
C LYS A 441 -28.79 -22.62 27.68
N ILE A 442 -29.28 -23.00 26.50
CA ILE A 442 -29.39 -22.06 25.38
C ILE A 442 -30.60 -21.16 25.64
N LYS A 443 -30.35 -19.86 25.81
CA LYS A 443 -31.40 -18.86 25.99
C LYS A 443 -32.00 -18.45 24.64
N ALA A 444 -31.16 -18.17 23.65
CA ALA A 444 -31.57 -17.81 22.31
C ALA A 444 -30.51 -18.22 21.27
N ILE A 445 -30.97 -18.43 20.05
CA ILE A 445 -30.15 -18.68 18.86
C ILE A 445 -30.33 -17.49 17.91
N VAL A 446 -29.24 -16.81 17.56
CA VAL A 446 -29.23 -15.65 16.68
C VAL A 446 -28.62 -16.04 15.34
N THR A 447 -29.35 -15.76 14.26
CA THR A 447 -28.94 -16.16 12.91
C THR A 447 -29.40 -15.15 11.87
N ASP A 448 -28.75 -15.17 10.71
CA ASP A 448 -29.28 -14.50 9.53
C ASP A 448 -30.52 -15.25 8.96
N PRO A 449 -31.43 -14.55 8.25
CA PRO A 449 -32.65 -15.16 7.71
C PRO A 449 -32.46 -15.86 6.35
N MET A 450 -31.26 -15.87 5.77
CA MET A 450 -31.07 -16.08 4.34
C MET A 450 -30.72 -17.54 3.98
N ASN A 451 -29.91 -18.23 4.79
CA ASN A 451 -29.20 -19.43 4.31
C ASN A 451 -29.63 -20.81 4.87
N ALA A 452 -30.54 -20.91 5.86
CA ALA A 452 -31.17 -22.22 6.20
C ALA A 452 -32.51 -22.11 6.95
N LYS A 453 -33.57 -21.70 6.24
CA LYS A 453 -34.93 -21.62 6.82
C LYS A 453 -35.41 -22.94 7.45
N GLU A 454 -35.01 -24.07 6.89
CA GLU A 454 -35.44 -25.39 7.36
C GLU A 454 -34.81 -25.77 8.72
N MET A 455 -33.48 -25.64 8.84
CA MET A 455 -32.77 -25.85 10.11
C MET A 455 -33.29 -24.91 11.20
N MET A 456 -33.52 -23.64 10.86
CA MET A 456 -34.05 -22.67 11.82
C MET A 456 -35.50 -22.98 12.23
N GLY A 457 -36.32 -23.49 11.32
CA GLY A 457 -37.66 -23.99 11.64
C GLY A 457 -37.63 -25.17 12.61
N ARG A 458 -36.66 -26.09 12.47
CA ARG A 458 -36.49 -27.22 13.40
C ARG A 458 -35.98 -26.77 14.76
N LEU A 459 -34.97 -25.92 14.81
CA LEU A 459 -34.44 -25.35 16.04
C LEU A 459 -35.48 -24.50 16.78
N GLY A 460 -36.34 -23.78 16.06
CA GLY A 460 -37.42 -22.97 16.62
C GLY A 460 -38.51 -23.74 17.35
N ASN A 461 -38.55 -25.08 17.25
CA ASN A 461 -39.45 -25.90 18.04
C ASN A 461 -38.96 -26.08 19.48
N ASP A 462 -37.64 -25.96 19.71
CA ASP A 462 -37.00 -26.25 20.99
C ASP A 462 -36.34 -25.02 21.62
N TYR A 463 -35.94 -24.04 20.81
CA TYR A 463 -35.20 -22.85 21.21
C TYR A 463 -35.85 -21.57 20.70
N ASP A 464 -35.60 -20.46 21.39
CA ASP A 464 -35.93 -19.13 20.86
C ASP A 464 -34.95 -18.76 19.73
N VAL A 465 -35.47 -18.50 18.54
CA VAL A 465 -34.65 -18.20 17.34
C VAL A 465 -34.88 -16.76 16.90
N VAL A 466 -33.86 -15.93 17.07
CA VAL A 466 -33.84 -14.52 16.69
C VAL A 466 -33.26 -14.37 15.28
N LEU A 467 -34.09 -13.87 14.36
CA LEU A 467 -33.68 -13.59 12.98
C LEU A 467 -33.08 -12.19 12.86
N LEU A 468 -31.76 -12.11 12.82
CA LEU A 468 -31.00 -10.88 12.74
C LEU A 468 -30.72 -10.50 11.28
N LYS A 469 -31.38 -9.44 10.79
CA LYS A 469 -31.05 -8.88 9.48
C LYS A 469 -29.71 -8.15 9.53
N GLN A 470 -28.74 -8.59 8.73
CA GLN A 470 -27.41 -7.98 8.63
C GLN A 470 -27.46 -6.60 7.97
N THR A 471 -27.73 -5.56 8.76
CA THR A 471 -27.66 -4.16 8.33
C THR A 471 -26.74 -3.37 9.24
N TYR A 472 -26.19 -2.26 8.73
CA TYR A 472 -25.41 -1.31 9.54
C TYR A 472 -26.15 -0.93 10.83
N THR A 473 -27.45 -0.62 10.73
CA THR A 473 -28.28 -0.21 11.87
C THR A 473 -28.34 -1.27 12.98
N ASN A 474 -28.47 -2.55 12.62
CA ASN A 474 -28.63 -3.62 13.60
C ASN A 474 -27.29 -4.08 14.20
N LEU A 475 -26.22 -4.08 13.40
CA LEU A 475 -24.93 -4.66 13.81
C LEU A 475 -23.96 -3.62 14.38
N SER A 476 -24.12 -2.34 14.05
CA SER A 476 -23.20 -1.26 14.48
C SER A 476 -23.09 -1.14 16.00
N PRO A 477 -24.18 -1.15 16.80
CA PRO A 477 -24.08 -1.10 18.26
C PRO A 477 -23.26 -2.26 18.84
N ALA A 478 -23.58 -3.50 18.45
CA ALA A 478 -22.87 -4.69 18.92
C ALA A 478 -21.40 -4.67 18.50
N THR A 479 -21.13 -4.33 17.25
CA THR A 479 -19.78 -4.27 16.68
C THR A 479 -18.91 -3.26 17.45
N LYS A 480 -19.44 -2.07 17.77
CA LYS A 480 -18.70 -1.04 18.50
C LYS A 480 -18.51 -1.39 19.97
N GLU A 481 -19.55 -1.86 20.64
CA GLU A 481 -19.48 -2.12 22.07
C GLU A 481 -18.69 -3.39 22.40
N PHE A 482 -18.79 -4.45 21.59
CA PHE A 482 -17.96 -5.64 21.76
C PHE A 482 -16.46 -5.29 21.67
N ARG A 483 -16.09 -4.46 20.68
CA ARG A 483 -14.72 -3.92 20.54
C ARG A 483 -14.28 -3.15 21.78
N LYS A 484 -15.14 -2.30 22.34
CA LYS A 484 -14.84 -1.56 23.57
C LYS A 484 -14.53 -2.53 24.73
N LYS A 485 -15.34 -3.58 24.91
CA LYS A 485 -15.14 -4.59 25.96
C LYS A 485 -13.83 -5.35 25.80
N ILE A 486 -13.38 -5.60 24.57
CA ILE A 486 -12.06 -6.19 24.29
C ILE A 486 -10.95 -5.24 24.79
N TYR A 487 -11.01 -3.96 24.43
CA TYR A 487 -10.01 -2.98 24.87
C TYR A 487 -10.01 -2.77 26.40
N ASP A 488 -11.17 -2.88 27.04
CA ASP A 488 -11.32 -2.82 28.50
C ASP A 488 -10.85 -4.12 29.21
N GLY A 489 -10.46 -5.15 28.47
CA GLY A 489 -10.05 -6.45 29.03
C GLY A 489 -11.20 -7.22 29.68
N LEU A 490 -12.44 -6.96 29.26
CA LEU A 490 -13.65 -7.56 29.79
C LEU A 490 -14.15 -8.77 28.98
N VAL A 491 -13.50 -9.09 27.87
CA VAL A 491 -13.75 -10.32 27.10
C VAL A 491 -12.79 -11.42 27.53
N LEU A 492 -13.30 -12.64 27.63
CA LEU A 492 -12.52 -13.86 27.82
C LEU A 492 -12.95 -14.87 26.74
N TYR A 493 -12.00 -15.30 25.91
CA TYR A 493 -12.27 -16.30 24.88
C TYR A 493 -11.35 -17.52 24.97
N LYS A 494 -11.90 -18.70 24.65
CA LYS A 494 -11.14 -19.96 24.61
C LYS A 494 -10.06 -19.84 23.54
N LYS A 495 -8.82 -20.21 23.87
CA LYS A 495 -7.70 -20.25 22.92
C LYS A 495 -8.11 -21.00 21.65
N ASN A 496 -8.15 -20.26 20.55
CA ASN A 496 -8.49 -20.75 19.22
C ASN A 496 -7.72 -19.91 18.19
N GLU A 497 -6.69 -20.49 17.59
CA GLU A 497 -5.81 -19.78 16.65
C GLU A 497 -6.51 -19.48 15.31
N LEU A 498 -7.50 -20.29 14.94
CA LEU A 498 -8.34 -20.01 13.79
C LEU A 498 -9.23 -18.79 14.05
N LEU A 499 -9.78 -18.65 15.26
CA LEU A 499 -10.51 -17.46 15.69
C LEU A 499 -9.58 -16.23 15.77
N ASP A 500 -8.37 -16.38 16.30
CA ASP A 500 -7.36 -15.30 16.31
C ASP A 500 -7.08 -14.79 14.89
N TRP A 501 -6.98 -15.71 13.92
CA TRP A 501 -6.79 -15.37 12.51
C TRP A 501 -8.04 -14.68 11.92
N ASN A 502 -9.24 -15.18 12.19
CA ASN A 502 -10.49 -14.53 11.76
C ASN A 502 -10.58 -13.09 12.32
N MET A 503 -10.22 -12.90 13.58
CA MET A 503 -10.21 -11.60 14.25
C MET A 503 -9.18 -10.65 13.65
N ARG A 504 -7.98 -11.14 13.32
CA ARG A 504 -6.94 -10.36 12.64
C ARG A 504 -7.37 -9.90 11.23
N ASN A 505 -8.19 -10.70 10.57
CA ASN A 505 -8.70 -10.40 9.23
C ASN A 505 -9.88 -9.42 9.24
N ALA A 506 -10.63 -9.36 10.35
CA ALA A 506 -11.80 -8.51 10.46
C ALA A 506 -11.44 -7.02 10.34
N THR A 507 -12.13 -6.34 9.43
CA THR A 507 -12.08 -4.89 9.26
C THR A 507 -13.46 -4.29 9.43
N THR A 508 -13.58 -2.96 9.49
CA THR A 508 -14.89 -2.31 9.47
C THR A 508 -15.08 -1.47 8.21
N SER A 509 -16.28 -1.57 7.64
CA SER A 509 -16.77 -0.61 6.65
C SER A 509 -17.64 0.44 7.34
N LYS A 510 -17.62 1.69 6.84
CA LYS A 510 -18.43 2.78 7.39
C LYS A 510 -19.72 3.00 6.61
N GLY A 511 -20.81 3.19 7.35
CA GLY A 511 -22.12 3.62 6.86
C GLY A 511 -22.23 5.15 6.78
N LYS A 512 -23.44 5.64 6.47
CA LYS A 512 -23.71 7.08 6.27
C LYS A 512 -23.68 7.92 7.57
N ALA A 513 -23.83 7.29 8.74
CA ALA A 513 -23.96 7.95 10.04
C ALA A 513 -22.87 7.52 11.05
N ASP A 514 -21.63 7.30 10.57
CA ASP A 514 -20.53 6.67 11.33
C ASP A 514 -20.86 5.26 11.84
N ASP A 515 -21.88 4.61 11.30
CA ASP A 515 -22.17 3.20 11.56
C ASP A 515 -21.04 2.31 11.07
N GLU A 516 -20.79 1.22 11.78
CA GLU A 516 -19.74 0.27 11.42
C GLU A 516 -20.32 -1.13 11.26
N MET A 517 -19.81 -1.87 10.30
CA MET A 517 -20.13 -3.30 10.14
C MET A 517 -18.84 -4.05 9.83
N LEU A 518 -18.73 -5.28 10.31
CA LEU A 518 -17.60 -6.13 9.99
C LEU A 518 -17.54 -6.38 8.48
N ASN A 519 -16.32 -6.37 7.96
CA ASN A 519 -16.02 -6.66 6.57
C ASN A 519 -14.72 -7.46 6.47
N LYS A 520 -14.51 -8.05 5.31
CA LYS A 520 -13.26 -8.70 4.91
C LYS A 520 -12.85 -8.12 3.56
N GLU A 521 -11.57 -7.80 3.44
CA GLU A 521 -11.03 -7.06 2.30
C GLU A 521 -10.82 -7.99 1.12
N ASN A 522 -10.12 -9.10 1.37
CA ASN A 522 -9.86 -10.12 0.37
C ASN A 522 -10.75 -11.33 0.62
N LYS A 523 -11.92 -11.33 0.00
CA LYS A 523 -12.89 -12.43 0.06
C LYS A 523 -12.31 -13.80 -0.31
N ASN A 524 -11.22 -13.83 -1.07
CA ASN A 524 -10.57 -15.08 -1.48
C ASN A 524 -9.52 -15.59 -0.47
N LYS A 525 -8.87 -14.71 0.29
CA LYS A 525 -7.73 -15.05 1.18
C LYS A 525 -8.02 -14.87 2.67
N GLN A 526 -9.12 -14.25 3.04
CA GLN A 526 -9.47 -13.93 4.42
C GLN A 526 -10.83 -14.53 4.79
N ARG A 527 -11.00 -14.91 6.06
CA ARG A 527 -12.28 -15.27 6.66
C ARG A 527 -12.47 -14.51 7.97
N ILE A 528 -13.72 -14.20 8.30
CA ILE A 528 -14.12 -13.47 9.51
C ILE A 528 -15.35 -14.09 10.17
N ASP A 529 -15.82 -15.21 9.63
CA ASP A 529 -17.18 -15.72 9.86
C ASP A 529 -17.32 -16.16 11.33
N MET A 530 -16.24 -16.68 11.93
CA MET A 530 -16.16 -17.00 13.35
C MET A 530 -16.24 -15.77 14.28
N VAL A 531 -15.92 -14.57 13.79
CA VAL A 531 -16.06 -13.30 14.53
C VAL A 531 -17.47 -12.73 14.32
N VAL A 532 -18.03 -12.88 13.12
CA VAL A 532 -19.39 -12.45 12.80
C VAL A 532 -20.40 -13.09 13.75
N VAL A 533 -20.31 -14.40 13.99
CA VAL A 533 -21.19 -15.09 14.95
C VAL A 533 -21.04 -14.60 16.39
N LEU A 534 -19.86 -14.12 16.79
CA LEU A 534 -19.70 -13.50 18.11
C LEU A 534 -20.42 -12.15 18.20
N ILE A 535 -20.43 -11.37 17.10
CA ILE A 535 -21.23 -10.14 17.04
C ILE A 535 -22.73 -10.47 17.06
N PHE A 536 -23.16 -11.54 16.38
CA PHE A 536 -24.55 -12.01 16.46
C PHE A 536 -24.93 -12.38 17.89
N CYS A 537 -24.10 -13.15 18.61
CA CYS A 537 -24.38 -13.42 20.02
C CYS A 537 -24.46 -12.13 20.83
N TYR A 538 -23.57 -11.18 20.57
CA TYR A 538 -23.47 -9.96 21.36
C TYR A 538 -24.67 -9.03 21.17
N THR A 539 -25.43 -9.10 20.07
CA THR A 539 -26.65 -8.29 19.91
C THR A 539 -27.67 -8.54 21.02
N GLU A 540 -27.74 -9.77 21.53
CA GLU A 540 -28.65 -10.16 22.63
C GLU A 540 -28.08 -9.90 24.03
N LEU A 541 -26.83 -9.43 24.12
CA LEU A 541 -26.09 -9.19 25.37
C LEU A 541 -25.68 -7.73 25.59
N ILE A 542 -26.02 -6.85 24.64
CA ILE A 542 -25.95 -5.40 24.85
C ILE A 542 -26.88 -5.10 26.03
N ASP A 543 -26.35 -4.46 27.07
CA ASP A 543 -27.23 -3.89 28.08
C ASP A 543 -27.96 -2.74 27.40
N ASP A 544 -29.29 -2.76 27.38
CA ASP A 544 -30.08 -1.55 27.12
C ASP A 544 -29.82 -0.55 28.25
N GLY A 545 -28.67 0.12 28.18
CA GLY A 545 -28.42 1.37 28.85
C GLY A 545 -29.40 2.38 28.29
N ASN A 546 -30.60 2.37 28.88
CA ASN A 546 -31.86 3.00 28.48
C ASN A 546 -32.81 2.07 27.70
N ASN A 547 -33.68 1.40 28.44
CA ASN A 547 -35.10 1.30 28.07
C ASN A 547 -35.68 2.73 27.92
N TYR A 548 -35.24 3.48 26.92
CA TYR A 548 -35.94 4.66 26.46
C TYR A 548 -37.06 4.18 25.53
N SER A 549 -38.10 3.63 26.13
CA SER A 549 -39.38 3.51 25.45
C SER A 549 -40.02 4.89 25.50
N ALA A 550 -40.01 5.60 24.37
CA ALA A 550 -40.75 6.86 24.24
C ALA A 550 -42.24 6.65 24.57
N ILE A 551 -42.75 5.42 24.37
CA ILE A 551 -44.11 5.00 24.70
C ILE A 551 -44.28 4.89 26.22
N ASP A 552 -43.36 4.25 26.94
CA ASP A 552 -43.46 4.10 28.40
C ASP A 552 -43.34 5.46 29.12
N ILE A 553 -42.54 6.37 28.57
CA ILE A 553 -42.45 7.76 29.06
C ILE A 553 -43.76 8.51 28.78
N LEU A 554 -44.31 8.38 27.57
CA LEU A 554 -45.60 9.00 27.22
C LEU A 554 -46.75 8.46 28.08
N ASP A 555 -46.77 7.15 28.36
CA ASP A 555 -47.78 6.48 29.21
C ASP A 555 -47.58 6.78 30.71
N SER A 556 -46.36 7.14 31.13
CA SER A 556 -46.04 7.55 32.51
C SER A 556 -46.22 9.04 32.79
N MET A 557 -46.41 9.86 31.74
CA MET A 557 -46.66 11.28 31.88
C MET A 557 -48.16 11.52 32.05
N ASP A 558 -48.52 12.15 33.18
CA ASP A 558 -49.89 12.54 33.50
C ASP A 558 -50.25 13.79 32.65
N TRP A 559 -50.76 13.57 31.44
CA TRP A 559 -51.40 14.60 30.61
C TRP A 559 -52.82 14.22 30.22
#